data_AF-A0A1P8YEE1-F1
#
_entry.id   AF-A0A1P8YEE1-F1
#
_cell.length_a   1.000
_cell.length_b   1.000
_cell.length_c   1.000
_cell.angle_alpha   90.00
_cell.angle_beta   90.00
_cell.angle_gamma   90.00
#
_symmetry.space_group_name_H-M   'P 1'
#
loop_
_entity.id
_entity.type
_entity.pdbx_description
1 polymer ?
#
loop_
_entity_poly.entity_id
_entity_poly.type
_entity_poly.pdbx_seq_one_letter_code
_entity_poly.pdbx_strand_id
1 'polypeptide(L)' 'MPFGQAEQLAGAWCGRGATVQFTENPLPSVLPGSVINHAAPLVLGLPEALTYMVDRFHDRPAPSTCSS' A
#
# COMPACT_ATOMS: atom_id res chain seq x y z
N MET A 1 0.54 1.92 -13.31
CA MET A 1 -0.65 1.57 -12.51
C MET A 1 -1.29 2.84 -11.98
N PRO A 2 -2.62 2.98 -12.00
CA PRO A 2 -3.30 4.20 -11.55
C PRO A 2 -3.30 4.32 -10.01
N PHE A 3 -2.64 5.34 -9.48
CA PHE A 3 -2.57 5.58 -8.04
C PHE A 3 -3.95 5.86 -7.42
N GLY A 4 -4.71 6.80 -8.00
CA GLY A 4 -6.00 7.23 -7.43
C GLY A 4 -7.05 6.13 -7.34
N GLN A 5 -6.97 5.09 -8.18
CA GLN A 5 -7.87 3.93 -8.07
C GLN A 5 -7.59 3.13 -6.78
N ALA A 6 -6.31 2.97 -6.42
CA ALA A 6 -5.93 2.24 -5.21
C ALA A 6 -6.28 3.03 -3.94
N GLU A 7 -6.08 4.35 -3.96
CA GLU A 7 -6.48 5.26 -2.87
C GLU A 7 -7.99 5.23 -2.63
N GLN A 8 -8.80 5.34 -3.70
CA GLN A 8 -10.26 5.24 -3.60
C GLN A 8 -10.72 3.90 -3.03
N LEU A 9 -10.08 2.80 -3.44
CA LEU A 9 -10.37 1.46 -2.91
C LEU A 9 -10.08 1.38 -1.41
N ALA A 10 -8.93 1.88 -0.96
CA ALA A 10 -8.58 1.91 0.45
C ALA A 10 -9.62 2.68 1.27
N GLY A 11 -9.98 3.89 0.84
CA GLY A 11 -11.03 4.70 1.49
C GLY A 11 -12.40 4.00 1.52
N ALA A 12 -12.78 3.33 0.43
CA ALA A 12 -14.06 2.60 0.36
C ALA A 12 -14.14 1.42 1.34
N TRP A 13 -13.01 0.74 1.61
CA TRP A 13 -12.92 -0.32 2.61
C TRP A 13 -12.87 0.23 4.04
N CYS A 14 -12.15 1.33 4.26
CA CYS A 14 -12.18 2.04 5.54
C CYS A 14 -13.61 2.46 5.91
N GLY A 15 -14.37 3.03 4.97
CA GLY A 15 -15.77 3.41 5.17
C GLY A 15 -16.72 2.24 5.47
N ARG A 16 -16.27 0.99 5.31
CA ARG A 16 -16.98 -0.25 5.64
C ARG A 16 -16.51 -0.90 6.94
N GLY A 17 -15.63 -0.24 7.69
CA GLY A 17 -15.10 -0.75 8.96
C GLY A 17 -13.99 -1.79 8.79
N ALA A 18 -13.39 -1.92 7.61
CA ALA A 18 -12.23 -2.78 7.43
C ALA A 18 -10.97 -2.16 8.08
N THR A 19 -10.04 -3.02 8.51
CA THR A 19 -8.67 -2.61 8.86
C THR A 19 -7.84 -2.54 7.59
N VAL A 20 -7.46 -1.33 7.16
CA VAL A 20 -6.68 -1.10 5.94
C VAL A 20 -5.41 -0.33 6.27
N GLN A 21 -4.28 -0.85 5.83
CA GLN A 21 -3.01 -0.13 5.76
C GLN A 21 -2.77 0.26 4.29
N PHE A 22 -2.81 1.56 3.99
CA PHE A 22 -2.45 2.10 2.68
C PHE A 22 -1.14 2.89 2.82
N THR A 23 -0.08 2.39 2.21
CA THR A 23 1.25 3.02 2.26
C THR A 23 1.64 3.55 0.90
N GLU A 24 1.97 4.84 0.84
CA GLU A 24 2.47 5.49 -0.37
C GLU A 24 3.98 5.36 -0.46
N ASN A 25 4.49 5.11 -1.67
CA ASN A 25 5.93 5.20 -1.93
C ASN A 25 6.27 6.67 -2.24
N PRO A 26 7.13 7.34 -1.45
CA PRO A 26 7.40 8.77 -1.59
C PRO A 26 8.37 9.09 -2.75
N LEU A 27 8.81 8.08 -3.52
CA LEU A 27 9.69 8.33 -4.65
C LEU A 27 9.00 9.24 -5.69
N PRO A 28 9.69 10.30 -6.13
CA PRO A 28 9.19 11.09 -7.24
C PRO A 28 9.09 10.22 -8.50
N SER A 29 8.10 10.50 -9.34
CA SER A 29 7.95 9.81 -10.62
C SER A 29 9.19 10.04 -11.48
N VAL A 30 9.98 9.00 -11.68
CA VAL A 30 11.10 8.99 -12.63
C VAL A 30 10.57 8.41 -13.93
N LEU A 31 10.47 9.24 -14.98
CA LEU A 31 9.93 8.88 -16.29
C LEU A 31 8.44 8.44 -16.23
N PRO A 32 7.51 9.41 -16.10
CA PRO A 32 6.08 9.15 -16.08
C PRO A 32 5.63 8.31 -17.29
N GLY A 33 4.79 7.30 -17.05
CA GLY A 33 4.27 6.41 -18.10
C GLY A 33 5.19 5.23 -18.48
N SER A 34 6.43 5.18 -17.97
CA SER A 34 7.33 4.03 -18.18
C SER A 34 7.05 2.87 -17.22
N VAL A 35 7.56 1.67 -17.55
CA VAL A 35 7.52 0.50 -16.65
C VAL A 35 8.30 0.74 -15.35
N ILE A 36 9.33 1.58 -15.39
CA ILE A 36 10.17 1.93 -14.23
C ILE A 36 9.32 2.60 -13.15
N ASN A 37 8.40 3.47 -13.56
CA ASN A 37 7.45 4.15 -12.67
C ASN A 37 6.49 3.18 -11.93
N HIS A 38 6.41 1.91 -12.34
CA HIS A 38 5.68 0.86 -11.62
C HIS A 38 6.61 -0.11 -10.88
N ALA A 39 7.72 -0.52 -11.49
CA ALA A 39 8.60 -1.54 -10.97
C ALA A 39 9.44 -1.06 -9.78
N ALA A 40 9.90 0.20 -9.77
CA ALA A 40 10.70 0.71 -8.66
C ALA A 40 9.91 0.77 -7.34
N PRO A 41 8.67 1.30 -7.29
CA PRO A 41 7.84 1.22 -6.09
C PRO A 41 7.55 -0.21 -5.63
N LEU A 42 7.36 -1.15 -6.56
CA LEU A 42 7.15 -2.57 -6.25
C LEU A 42 8.34 -3.13 -5.45
N VAL A 43 9.56 -2.98 -5.96
CA VAL A 43 10.77 -3.53 -5.32
C VAL A 43 10.97 -2.94 -3.92
N LEU A 44 10.73 -1.64 -3.76
CA LEU A 44 10.94 -0.95 -2.48
C LEU A 44 9.84 -1.25 -1.45
N GLY A 45 8.62 -1.58 -1.90
CA GLY A 45 7.52 -1.96 -1.03
C GLY A 45 7.53 -3.44 -0.60
N LEU A 46 8.33 -4.30 -1.25
CA LEU A 46 8.38 -5.75 -0.94
C LEU A 46 8.69 -6.05 0.53
N PRO A 47 9.68 -5.42 1.19
CA PRO A 47 9.98 -5.71 2.60
C PRO A 47 8.79 -5.44 3.54
N GLU A 48 8.07 -4.34 3.33
CA GLU A 48 6.87 -3.99 4.10
C GLU A 48 5.75 -5.01 3.85
N ALA A 49 5.49 -5.37 2.60
CA ALA A 49 4.45 -6.34 2.24
C ALA A 49 4.72 -7.73 2.83
N LEU A 50 5.97 -8.20 2.78
CA LEU A 50 6.37 -9.47 3.39
C LEU A 50 6.24 -9.42 4.91
N THR A 51 6.66 -8.33 5.54
CA THR A 51 6.52 -8.13 6.99
C THR A 51 5.06 -8.13 7.40
N TYR A 52 4.19 -7.45 6.64
CA TYR A 52 2.76 -7.47 6.85
C TYR A 52 2.23 -8.92 6.84
N MET A 53 2.58 -9.74 5.84
CA MET A 53 2.11 -11.13 5.81
C MET A 53 2.62 -11.95 7.00
N VAL A 54 3.91 -11.86 7.32
CA VAL A 54 4.54 -12.59 8.45
C VAL A 54 3.86 -12.24 9.77
N ASP A 55 3.57 -10.97 10.00
CA ASP A 55 2.91 -10.52 11.23
C ASP A 55 1.50 -11.10 11.39
N ARG A 56 0.76 -11.35 10.29
CA ARG A 56 -0.57 -11.99 10.36
C ARG A 56 -0.47 -13.46 10.75
N PHE A 57 0.59 -14.15 10.32
CA PHE A 57 0.87 -15.53 10.75
C PHE A 57 1.29 -15.63 12.22
N HIS A 58 1.70 -14.53 12.84
CA HIS A 58 2.06 -14.44 14.26
C HIS A 58 0.99 -13.73 15.11
N ASP A 59 -0.24 -13.63 14.62
CA ASP A 59 -1.37 -13.00 15.32
C ASP A 59 -1.08 -11.56 15.81
N ARG A 60 -0.17 -10.84 15.14
CA ARG A 60 0.08 -9.43 15.45
C ARG A 60 -1.06 -8.59 14.89
N PRO A 61 -1.62 -7.65 15.69
CA PRO A 61 -2.66 -6.73 15.21
C PRO A 61 -2.27 -6.08 13.89
N ALA A 62 -3.19 -6.02 12.94
CA ALA A 62 -2.95 -5.35 11.67
C ALA A 62 -2.93 -3.82 11.90
N PRO A 63 -1.94 -3.10 11.33
CA PRO A 63 -1.95 -1.64 11.36
C PRO A 63 -3.10 -1.10 10.51
N SER A 64 -3.47 0.15 10.75
CA SER A 64 -4.58 0.82 10.06
C SER A 64 -4.25 2.27 9.79
N THR A 65 -4.42 2.69 8.55
CA THR A 65 -4.52 4.10 8.14
C THR A 65 -5.97 4.55 7.97
N CYS A 66 -6.95 3.65 8.16
CA CYS A 66 -8.34 4.06 8.35
C CYS A 66 -8.41 4.89 9.62
N SER A 67 -8.85 6.14 9.49
CA SER A 67 -8.77 7.19 10.52
C SER A 67 -7.35 7.53 10.98
N SER A 68 -6.62 8.26 10.12
CA SER A 68 -6.03 9.55 10.52
C SER A 68 -7.00 10.68 10.22
#